data_AF-A0A7C4CK65-F1
#
_entry.id   AF-A0A7C4CK65-F1
#
_cell.length_a   1.000
_cell.length_b   1.000
_cell.length_c   1.000
_cell.angle_alpha   90.00
_cell.angle_beta   90.00
_cell.angle_gamma   90.00
#
_symmetry.space_group_name_H-M   'P 1'
#
loop_
_entity.id
_entity.type
_entity.pdbx_description
1 polymer ?
#
loop_
_entity_poly.entity_id
_entity_poly.type
_entity_poly.pdbx_seq_one_letter_code
_entity_poly.pdbx_strand_id
1 'polypeptide(L)'
;MFLRVYMRELEKLAAERAREAVKYDKLGMREEAVANYKEAIQLLLKLIRFTEDPVMKRVYEEKAKQYKERLEALLEKSLESAYTPTKNGKQHEGYHIIDPPPVKWDDVIGLEEAKKALKESIIYPSLRPEFFPLGWPRGILFFGPPG
;
A
#
# COMPACT_ATOMS: atom_id res chain seq x y z
N MET A 1 -23.81 -27.01 -13.56
CA MET A 1 -23.03 -27.36 -12.35
C MET A 1 -21.84 -26.40 -12.14
N PHE A 2 -21.05 -26.07 -13.17
CA PHE A 2 -19.88 -25.19 -13.07
C PHE A 2 -20.14 -23.77 -12.52
N LEU A 3 -21.20 -23.08 -12.99
CA LEU A 3 -21.54 -21.73 -12.51
C LEU A 3 -21.79 -21.66 -11.00
N ARG A 4 -22.42 -22.68 -10.42
CA ARG A 4 -22.72 -22.73 -8.98
C ARG A 4 -21.47 -23.01 -8.12
N VAL A 5 -20.48 -23.71 -8.67
CA VAL A 5 -19.18 -23.92 -8.00
C VAL A 5 -18.36 -22.64 -8.09
N TYR A 6 -18.31 -22.04 -9.27
CA TYR A 6 -17.63 -20.78 -9.51
C TYR A 6 -18.16 -19.63 -8.63
N MET A 7 -19.49 -19.49 -8.49
CA MET A 7 -20.07 -18.49 -7.60
C MET A 7 -19.72 -18.72 -6.13
N ARG A 8 -19.68 -19.98 -5.66
CA ARG A 8 -19.28 -20.30 -4.28
C ARG A 8 -17.81 -19.95 -4.01
N GLU A 9 -16.92 -20.16 -4.98
CA GLU A 9 -15.52 -19.74 -4.85
C GLU A 9 -15.39 -18.21 -4.80
N LEU A 10 -16.17 -17.49 -5.63
CA LEU A 10 -16.22 -16.02 -5.58
C LEU A 10 -16.76 -15.49 -4.25
N GLU A 11 -17.80 -16.13 -3.69
CA GLU A 11 -18.35 -15.79 -2.38
C GLU A 11 -17.31 -15.98 -1.26
N LYS A 12 -16.60 -17.11 -1.29
CA LYS A 12 -15.56 -17.43 -0.31
C LYS A 12 -14.42 -16.41 -0.38
N LEU A 13 -13.93 -16.12 -1.59
CA LEU A 13 -12.86 -15.16 -1.81
C LEU A 13 -13.29 -13.74 -1.41
N ALA A 14 -14.51 -13.32 -1.77
CA ALA A 14 -15.05 -12.02 -1.36
C ALA A 14 -15.12 -11.89 0.16
N ALA A 15 -15.58 -12.94 0.85
CA ALA A 15 -15.66 -12.98 2.30
C ALA A 15 -14.28 -13.00 2.99
N GLU A 16 -13.28 -13.60 2.36
CA GLU A 16 -11.89 -13.59 2.84
C GLU A 16 -11.28 -12.19 2.71
N ARG A 17 -11.34 -11.58 1.52
CA ARG A 17 -10.87 -10.21 1.29
C ARG A 17 -11.57 -9.19 2.17
N ALA A 18 -12.87 -9.32 2.38
CA ALA A 18 -13.60 -8.45 3.31
C ALA A 18 -13.12 -8.59 4.76
N ARG A 19 -12.82 -9.81 5.21
CA ARG A 19 -12.28 -10.05 6.56
C ARG A 19 -10.88 -9.46 6.71
N GLU A 20 -10.02 -9.65 5.71
CA GLU A 20 -8.68 -9.05 5.67
C GLU A 20 -8.76 -7.52 5.67
N ALA A 21 -9.63 -6.94 4.85
CA ALA A 21 -9.83 -5.48 4.80
C ALA A 21 -10.18 -4.92 6.18
N VAL A 22 -11.16 -5.51 6.86
CA VAL A 22 -11.58 -5.08 8.21
C VAL A 22 -10.47 -5.29 9.23
N LYS A 23 -9.69 -6.36 9.12
CA LYS A 23 -8.53 -6.62 9.99
C LYS A 23 -7.49 -5.52 9.83
N TYR A 24 -7.08 -5.21 8.61
CA TYR A 24 -6.07 -4.19 8.33
C TYR A 24 -6.54 -2.79 8.68
N ASP A 25 -7.81 -2.49 8.43
CA ASP A 25 -8.44 -1.23 8.82
C ASP A 25 -8.36 -1.01 10.35
N LYS A 26 -8.66 -2.04 11.14
CA LYS A 26 -8.51 -2.00 12.61
C LYS A 26 -7.07 -1.84 13.07
N LEU A 27 -6.11 -2.40 12.32
CA LEU A 27 -4.68 -2.28 12.61
C LEU A 27 -4.09 -0.93 12.16
N GLY A 28 -4.87 -0.09 11.46
CA GLY A 28 -4.38 1.16 10.88
C GLY A 28 -3.52 0.97 9.63
N MET A 29 -3.40 -0.27 9.14
CA MET A 29 -2.69 -0.65 7.91
C MET A 29 -3.54 -0.26 6.70
N ARG A 30 -3.47 1.02 6.37
CA ARG A 30 -4.46 1.69 5.54
C ARG A 30 -4.38 1.29 4.08
N GLU A 31 -3.18 1.09 3.57
CA GLU A 31 -2.94 0.71 2.17
C GLU A 31 -3.44 -0.71 1.90
N GLU A 32 -3.14 -1.64 2.80
CA GLU A 32 -3.60 -3.02 2.75
C GLU A 32 -5.12 -3.09 2.93
N ALA A 33 -5.69 -2.28 3.84
CA ALA A 33 -7.14 -2.18 3.98
C ALA A 33 -7.79 -1.70 2.67
N VAL A 34 -7.26 -0.64 2.06
CA VAL A 34 -7.74 -0.07 0.78
C VAL A 34 -7.66 -1.10 -0.34
N ALA A 35 -6.54 -1.83 -0.46
CA ALA A 35 -6.37 -2.87 -1.47
C ALA A 35 -7.39 -4.01 -1.31
N ASN A 36 -7.55 -4.51 -0.08
CA ASN A 36 -8.49 -5.60 0.22
C ASN A 36 -9.95 -5.17 0.06
N TYR A 37 -10.32 -3.94 0.41
CA TYR A 37 -11.65 -3.40 0.15
C TYR A 37 -11.94 -3.31 -1.35
N LYS A 38 -10.98 -2.83 -2.16
CA LYS A 38 -11.12 -2.79 -3.63
C LYS A 38 -11.36 -4.18 -4.21
N GLU A 39 -10.57 -5.16 -3.80
CA GLU A 39 -10.69 -6.55 -4.29
C GLU A 39 -12.02 -7.19 -3.86
N ALA A 40 -12.45 -7.00 -2.61
CA ALA A 40 -13.75 -7.46 -2.12
C ALA A 40 -14.91 -6.86 -2.93
N ILE A 41 -14.88 -5.55 -3.23
CA ILE A 41 -15.90 -4.88 -4.05
C ILE A 41 -15.92 -5.47 -5.47
N GLN A 42 -14.75 -5.67 -6.10
CA GLN A 42 -14.69 -6.26 -7.44
C GLN A 42 -15.28 -7.68 -7.48
N LEU A 43 -15.05 -8.48 -6.46
CA LEU A 43 -15.62 -9.82 -6.36
C LEU A 43 -17.13 -9.78 -6.15
N LEU A 44 -17.64 -8.86 -5.34
CA LEU A 44 -19.08 -8.61 -5.19
C LEU A 44 -19.72 -8.15 -6.50
N LEU A 45 -19.08 -7.27 -7.26
CA LEU A 45 -19.57 -6.85 -8.59
C LEU A 45 -19.61 -8.01 -9.58
N LYS A 46 -18.61 -8.91 -9.55
CA LYS A 46 -18.64 -10.15 -10.32
C LYS A 46 -19.82 -11.02 -9.89
N LEU A 47 -20.05 -11.20 -8.59
CA LEU A 47 -21.19 -11.97 -8.07
C LEU A 47 -22.53 -11.38 -8.53
N ILE A 48 -22.72 -10.07 -8.44
CA ILE A 48 -23.93 -9.35 -8.89
C ILE A 48 -24.25 -9.63 -10.36
N ARG A 49 -23.23 -9.72 -11.22
CA ARG A 49 -23.40 -9.99 -12.65
C ARG A 49 -23.94 -11.41 -12.94
N PHE A 50 -23.61 -12.38 -12.10
CA PHE A 50 -23.98 -13.79 -12.30
C PHE A 50 -25.11 -14.27 -11.38
N THR A 51 -25.56 -13.43 -10.43
CA THR A 51 -26.63 -13.76 -9.50
C THR A 51 -27.99 -13.40 -10.11
N GLU A 52 -28.83 -14.41 -10.32
CA GLU A 52 -30.19 -14.24 -10.86
C GLU A 52 -31.21 -13.88 -9.77
N ASP A 53 -30.98 -14.31 -8.52
CA ASP A 53 -31.87 -14.04 -7.40
C ASP A 53 -31.80 -12.55 -7.00
N PRO A 54 -32.90 -11.79 -7.14
CA PRO A 54 -32.93 -10.36 -6.83
C PRO A 54 -32.67 -10.06 -5.34
N VAL A 55 -33.02 -10.98 -4.44
CA VAL A 55 -32.77 -10.81 -3.00
C VAL A 55 -31.27 -10.90 -2.74
N MET A 56 -30.62 -11.94 -3.28
CA MET A 56 -29.19 -12.12 -3.09
C MET A 56 -28.37 -11.04 -3.79
N LYS A 57 -28.81 -10.62 -4.98
CA LYS A 57 -28.23 -9.49 -5.70
C LYS A 57 -28.25 -8.21 -4.85
N ARG A 58 -29.38 -7.91 -4.22
CA ARG A 58 -29.50 -6.75 -3.31
C ARG A 58 -28.55 -6.84 -2.12
N VAL A 59 -28.34 -8.03 -1.55
CA VAL A 59 -27.38 -8.24 -0.46
C VAL A 59 -25.95 -7.94 -0.91
N TYR A 60 -25.56 -8.38 -2.10
CA TYR A 60 -24.23 -8.08 -2.65
C TYR A 60 -24.05 -6.61 -2.99
N GLU A 61 -25.08 -5.97 -3.56
CA GLU A 61 -25.08 -4.52 -3.83
C GLU A 61 -24.91 -3.71 -2.56
N GLU A 62 -25.66 -4.05 -1.50
CA GLU A 62 -25.59 -3.38 -0.21
C GLU A 62 -24.19 -3.53 0.42
N LYS A 63 -23.62 -4.73 0.39
CA LYS A 63 -22.24 -4.96 0.88
C LYS A 63 -21.20 -4.19 0.07
N ALA A 64 -21.33 -4.19 -1.26
CA ALA A 64 -20.41 -3.46 -2.14
C ALA A 64 -20.47 -1.95 -1.85
N LYS A 65 -21.68 -1.42 -1.62
CA LYS A 65 -21.90 -0.03 -1.22
C LYS A 65 -21.21 0.29 0.11
N GLN A 66 -21.42 -0.51 1.15
CA GLN A 66 -20.78 -0.32 2.46
C GLN A 66 -19.25 -0.33 2.38
N TYR A 67 -18.68 -1.28 1.63
CA TYR A 67 -17.23 -1.34 1.45
C TYR A 67 -16.70 -0.16 0.63
N LYS A 68 -17.46 0.32 -0.35
CA LYS A 68 -17.11 1.50 -1.14
C LYS A 68 -17.11 2.77 -0.26
N GLU A 69 -18.15 2.97 0.56
CA GLU A 69 -18.21 4.10 1.49
C GLU A 69 -17.03 4.08 2.47
N ARG A 70 -16.69 2.90 3.01
CA ARG A 70 -15.52 2.77 3.89
C ARG A 70 -14.21 3.07 3.17
N LEU A 71 -14.07 2.59 1.93
CA LEU A 71 -12.92 2.85 1.07
C LEU A 71 -12.75 4.35 0.81
N GLU A 72 -13.83 5.06 0.47
CA GLU A 72 -13.82 6.51 0.24
C GLU A 72 -13.42 7.27 1.51
N ALA A 73 -13.98 6.93 2.67
CA ALA A 73 -13.60 7.54 3.94
C ALA A 73 -12.12 7.30 4.30
N LEU A 74 -11.58 6.10 3.97
CA LEU A 74 -10.17 5.80 4.17
C LEU A 74 -9.27 6.63 3.25
N LEU A 75 -9.70 6.92 2.02
CA LEU A 75 -8.97 7.76 1.07
C LEU A 75 -9.06 9.25 1.43
N GLU A 76 -10.23 9.74 1.84
CA GLU A 76 -10.46 11.14 2.17
C GLU A 76 -9.61 11.59 3.37
N LYS A 77 -9.58 10.81 4.44
CA LYS A 77 -8.72 11.12 5.60
C LYS A 77 -7.22 10.96 5.29
N SER A 78 -6.84 10.39 4.14
CA SER A 78 -5.45 10.48 3.62
C SER A 78 -5.17 11.88 3.03
N LEU A 79 -6.15 12.51 2.41
CA LEU A 79 -6.03 13.86 1.83
C LEU A 79 -6.03 14.95 2.92
N GLU A 80 -6.81 14.79 3.98
CA GLU A 80 -6.80 15.70 5.15
C GLU A 80 -5.46 15.66 5.91
N SER A 81 -4.82 14.49 5.95
CA SER A 81 -3.48 14.31 6.56
C SER A 81 -2.40 15.08 5.80
N ALA A 82 -2.62 15.39 4.52
CA ALA A 82 -1.68 16.11 3.68
C ALA A 82 -1.79 17.65 3.78
N TYR A 83 -2.87 18.19 4.38
CA TYR A 83 -3.16 19.64 4.38
C TYR A 83 -3.18 20.30 5.77
N THR A 84 -2.90 19.58 6.86
CA THR A 84 -2.88 20.17 8.21
C THR A 84 -1.46 20.39 8.75
N PRO A 85 -1.00 21.64 8.94
CA PRO A 85 0.23 21.90 9.65
C PRO A 85 -0.01 21.76 11.17
N THR A 86 0.54 20.68 11.74
CA THR A 86 0.95 20.47 13.15
C THR A 86 -0.02 20.82 14.30
N LYS A 87 -0.31 19.82 15.17
CA LYS A 87 0.08 19.84 16.60
C LYS A 87 -0.25 18.52 17.33
N ASN A 88 0.83 17.82 17.67
CA ASN A 88 1.11 17.00 18.88
C ASN A 88 0.26 15.77 19.28
N GLY A 89 0.96 14.62 19.44
CA GLY A 89 0.72 13.71 20.57
C GLY A 89 1.00 12.20 20.41
N LYS A 90 2.28 11.77 20.41
CA LYS A 90 2.88 10.46 20.85
C LYS A 90 2.17 9.14 20.42
N GLN A 91 2.84 8.16 19.79
CA GLN A 91 3.85 7.25 20.38
C GLN A 91 4.66 6.53 19.28
N HIS A 92 5.93 6.27 19.57
CA HIS A 92 6.85 5.51 18.72
C HIS A 92 6.53 4.02 18.79
N GLU A 93 6.48 3.32 17.65
CA GLU A 93 7.00 1.95 17.50
C GLU A 93 7.06 1.55 16.01
N GLY A 94 8.26 1.18 15.57
CA GLY A 94 8.52 0.61 14.24
C GLY A 94 9.03 1.63 13.21
N TYR A 95 10.34 1.62 12.95
CA TYR A 95 10.85 2.01 11.64
C TYR A 95 10.32 1.00 10.61
N HIS A 96 9.07 1.16 10.17
CA HIS A 96 8.64 0.63 8.89
C HIS A 96 9.22 1.56 7.84
N ILE A 97 9.96 1.01 6.89
CA ILE A 97 10.28 1.69 5.64
C ILE A 97 8.93 1.90 4.96
N ILE A 98 8.34 3.06 5.24
CA ILE A 98 7.21 3.62 4.54
C ILE A 98 7.64 3.67 3.08
N ASP A 99 6.77 3.24 2.17
CA ASP A 99 7.01 3.32 0.73
C ASP A 99 7.76 4.61 0.40
N PRO A 100 8.89 4.53 -0.34
CA PRO A 100 9.70 5.70 -0.60
C PRO A 100 8.77 6.79 -1.16
N PRO A 101 8.80 8.01 -0.60
CA PRO A 101 7.96 9.10 -1.10
C PRO A 101 8.19 9.23 -2.62
N PRO A 102 7.19 9.69 -3.41
CA PRO A 102 7.29 9.74 -4.86
C PRO A 102 8.22 10.87 -5.34
N VAL A 103 9.45 10.88 -4.83
CA VAL A 103 10.52 11.82 -5.16
C VAL A 103 11.46 11.16 -6.16
N LYS A 104 11.71 11.86 -7.26
CA LYS A 104 12.66 11.48 -8.30
C LYS A 104 14.00 12.16 -8.06
N TRP A 105 15.06 11.61 -8.64
CA TRP A 105 16.40 12.21 -8.61
C TRP A 105 16.45 13.62 -9.22
N ASP A 106 15.52 13.91 -10.13
CA ASP A 106 15.36 15.19 -10.80
C ASP A 106 14.65 16.24 -9.92
N ASP A 107 13.93 15.81 -8.87
CA ASP A 107 13.23 16.71 -7.95
C ASP A 107 14.19 17.37 -6.94
N VAL A 108 15.43 16.87 -6.82
CA VAL A 108 16.48 17.44 -5.97
C VAL A 108 17.38 18.32 -6.82
N ILE A 109 17.32 19.65 -6.65
CA ILE A 109 18.17 20.58 -7.41
C ILE A 109 19.52 20.76 -6.69
N GLY A 110 20.63 20.66 -7.43
CA GLY A 110 21.99 20.72 -6.87
C GLY A 110 22.50 19.36 -6.37
N LEU A 111 23.68 19.36 -5.74
CA LEU A 111 24.30 18.17 -5.13
C LEU A 111 24.73 17.05 -6.10
N GLU A 112 25.06 17.36 -7.35
CA GLU A 112 25.42 16.36 -8.36
C GLU A 112 26.57 15.43 -7.92
N GLU A 113 27.57 15.97 -7.23
CA GLU A 113 28.68 15.18 -6.67
C GLU A 113 28.18 14.17 -5.61
N ALA A 114 27.29 14.60 -4.72
CA ALA A 114 26.72 13.74 -3.69
C ALA A 114 25.78 12.67 -4.29
N LYS A 115 24.96 13.02 -5.29
CA LYS A 115 24.12 12.07 -6.02
C LYS A 115 24.97 11.02 -6.73
N LYS A 116 26.06 11.44 -7.37
CA LYS A 116 27.01 10.55 -8.05
C LYS A 116 27.68 9.61 -7.06
N ALA A 117 28.19 10.13 -5.94
CA ALA A 117 28.79 9.31 -4.89
C ALA A 117 27.83 8.24 -4.36
N LEU A 118 26.54 8.59 -4.15
CA LEU A 118 25.53 7.63 -3.71
C LEU A 118 25.28 6.53 -4.74
N LYS A 119 25.23 6.88 -6.03
CA LYS A 119 25.08 5.91 -7.11
C LYS A 119 26.24 4.92 -7.13
N GLU A 120 27.47 5.41 -7.05
CA GLU A 120 28.67 4.60 -7.17
C GLU A 120 28.94 3.70 -5.97
N SER A 121 28.68 4.19 -4.75
CA SER A 121 29.02 3.46 -3.53
C SER A 121 27.91 2.55 -3.01
N ILE A 122 26.64 2.84 -3.30
CA ILE A 122 25.49 2.08 -2.77
C ILE A 122 24.69 1.41 -3.88
N ILE A 123 24.32 2.15 -4.93
CA ILE A 123 23.39 1.64 -5.94
C ILE A 123 24.09 0.65 -6.88
N TYR A 124 25.26 0.98 -7.41
CA TYR A 124 25.97 0.11 -8.35
C TYR A 124 26.37 -1.23 -7.73
N PRO A 125 26.93 -1.29 -6.52
CA PRO A 125 27.23 -2.58 -5.90
C PRO A 125 25.98 -3.41 -5.60
N SER A 126 24.85 -2.76 -5.30
CA SER A 126 23.56 -3.44 -5.11
C SER A 126 22.98 -4.02 -6.41
N LEU A 127 23.12 -3.30 -7.54
CA LEU A 127 22.62 -3.74 -8.85
C LEU A 127 23.54 -4.76 -9.55
N ARG A 128 24.82 -4.77 -9.18
CA ARG A 128 25.88 -5.53 -9.84
C ARG A 128 26.83 -6.17 -8.82
N PRO A 129 26.32 -7.02 -7.90
CA PRO A 129 27.12 -7.61 -6.84
C PRO A 129 28.26 -8.50 -7.38
N GLU A 130 28.14 -9.02 -8.59
CA GLU A 130 29.16 -9.84 -9.25
C GLU A 130 30.52 -9.12 -9.43
N PHE A 131 30.53 -7.79 -9.48
CA PHE A 131 31.77 -6.99 -9.57
C PHE A 131 32.37 -6.66 -8.20
N PHE A 132 31.72 -7.02 -7.10
CA PHE A 132 32.14 -6.73 -5.72
C PHE A 132 32.25 -8.01 -4.87
N PRO A 133 33.13 -8.98 -5.23
CA PRO A 133 33.20 -10.29 -4.57
C PRO A 133 33.69 -10.24 -3.12
N LEU A 134 34.39 -9.16 -2.73
CA LEU A 134 34.85 -8.92 -1.36
C LEU A 134 33.88 -8.04 -0.56
N GLY A 135 32.73 -7.70 -1.13
CA GLY A 135 31.78 -6.73 -0.59
C GLY A 135 32.15 -5.28 -0.90
N TRP A 136 31.29 -4.35 -0.48
CA TRP A 136 31.45 -2.91 -0.67
C TRP A 136 31.12 -2.14 0.63
N PRO A 137 31.69 -0.94 0.84
CA PRO A 137 31.40 -0.13 2.01
C PRO A 137 29.93 0.32 2.03
N ARG A 138 29.24 0.13 3.17
CA ARG A 138 27.79 0.39 3.32
C ARG A 138 27.45 1.78 3.87
N GLY A 139 28.29 2.79 3.66
CA GLY A 139 28.04 4.13 4.20
C GLY A 139 28.71 5.22 3.38
N ILE A 140 28.02 6.36 3.28
CA ILE A 140 28.58 7.63 2.82
C ILE A 140 28.58 8.60 3.98
N LEU A 141 29.72 9.26 4.18
CA LEU A 141 29.86 10.38 5.08
C LEU A 141 29.75 11.68 4.27
N PHE A 142 28.66 12.41 4.44
CA PHE A 142 28.47 13.71 3.77
C PHE A 142 29.17 14.87 4.50
N PHE A 143 29.45 14.72 5.80
CA PHE A 143 30.17 15.68 6.65
C PHE A 143 30.76 14.97 7.86
N GLY A 144 31.99 15.33 8.26
CA GLY A 144 32.74 14.70 9.37
C GLY A 144 32.37 15.25 10.76
N PRO A 145 32.81 14.58 11.85
CA PRO A 145 32.55 15.04 13.21
C PRO A 145 33.09 16.47 13.41
N PRO A 146 32.31 17.40 14.00
CA PRO A 146 32.87 18.67 14.44
C PRO A 146 33.94 18.36 15.49
N GLY A 147 35.10 19.00 15.34
CA GLY A 147 36.30 18.75 16.15
C GLY A 147 36.07 18.77 17.66
#